data_AF-A0A7C2FLI1-F1
#
_entry.id   AF-A0A7C2FLI1-F1
#
_cell.length_a   1.000
_cell.length_b   1.000
_cell.length_c   1.000
_cell.angle_alpha   90.00
_cell.angle_beta   90.00
_cell.angle_gamma   90.00
#
_symmetry.space_group_name_H-M   'P 1'
#
loop_
_entity.id
_entity.type
_entity.pdbx_description
1 polymer ?
#
loop_
_entity_poly.entity_id
_entity_poly.type
_entity_poly.pdbx_seq_one_letter_code
_entity_poly.pdbx_strand_id
1 'polypeptide(L)'
;MLNWLGFFTVSWGASFTGYIIIQIIAAMKLRGLGRIIVLLPAPVMLIVIAVSFYGYQQEWNLWPIYLIFVSPLAILYVAITWWAFTIKNRDVDATAGRLTND
;
A
#
# COMPACT_ATOMS: atom_id res chain seq x y z
N MET A 1 6.90 -23.96 19.09
CA MET A 1 6.78 -22.52 19.42
C MET A 1 7.32 -21.75 18.23
N LEU A 2 6.51 -20.87 17.62
CA LEU A 2 7.03 -19.90 16.67
C LEU A 2 7.84 -18.89 17.47
N ASN A 3 9.15 -18.85 17.25
CA ASN A 3 9.99 -17.78 17.80
C ASN A 3 9.41 -16.44 17.35
N TRP A 4 9.48 -15.41 18.19
CA TRP A 4 8.94 -14.08 17.89
C TRP A 4 9.40 -13.54 16.52
N LEU A 5 10.64 -13.88 16.13
CA LEU A 5 11.22 -13.61 14.81
C LEU A 5 10.48 -14.30 13.65
N GLY A 6 10.00 -15.53 13.85
CA GLY A 6 9.20 -16.29 12.89
C GLY A 6 7.78 -15.74 12.74
N PHE A 7 7.13 -15.36 13.83
CA PHE A 7 5.83 -14.67 13.76
C PHE A 7 5.95 -13.35 13.00
N PHE A 8 6.99 -12.56 13.32
CA PHE A 8 7.26 -11.30 12.65
C PHE A 8 7.51 -11.49 11.16
N THR A 9 8.46 -12.34 10.78
CA THR A 9 8.80 -12.55 9.35
C THR A 9 7.65 -13.12 8.54
N VAL A 10 6.85 -14.04 9.09
CA VAL A 10 5.68 -14.58 8.36
C VAL A 10 4.56 -13.54 8.26
N SER A 11 4.21 -12.88 9.37
CA SER A 11 3.06 -11.95 9.39
C SER A 11 3.37 -10.63 8.68
N TRP A 12 4.52 -10.04 8.99
CA TRP A 12 4.98 -8.82 8.31
C TRP A 12 5.37 -9.12 6.86
N GLY A 13 6.08 -10.22 6.60
CA GLY A 13 6.45 -10.60 5.24
C GLY A 13 5.24 -10.78 4.34
N ALA A 14 4.21 -11.51 4.80
CA ALA A 14 2.97 -11.66 4.05
C ALA A 14 2.25 -10.32 3.83
N SER A 15 2.17 -9.47 4.86
CA SER A 15 1.53 -8.15 4.77
C SER A 15 2.28 -7.21 3.83
N PHE A 16 3.60 -7.17 3.91
CA PHE A 16 4.46 -6.37 3.06
C PHE A 16 4.41 -6.84 1.60
N THR A 17 4.47 -8.15 1.35
CA THR A 17 4.31 -8.70 0.01
C THR A 17 2.92 -8.38 -0.55
N GLY A 18 1.86 -8.51 0.26
CA GLY A 18 0.51 -8.11 -0.13
C GLY A 18 0.41 -6.64 -0.51
N TYR A 19 1.00 -5.75 0.29
CA TYR A 19 1.12 -4.33 -0.01
C TYR A 19 1.80 -4.09 -1.37
N ILE A 20 2.98 -4.67 -1.60
CA ILE A 20 3.73 -4.51 -2.86
C ILE A 20 2.89 -4.96 -4.06
N ILE A 21 2.23 -6.11 -3.97
CA ILE A 21 1.40 -6.65 -5.06
C ILE A 21 0.24 -5.69 -5.36
N ILE A 22 -0.50 -5.25 -4.34
CA ILE A 22 -1.64 -4.33 -4.51
C ILE A 22 -1.15 -2.99 -5.07
N GLN A 23 -0.03 -2.45 -4.57
CA GLN A 23 0.60 -1.22 -5.05
C GLN A 23 0.92 -1.32 -6.55
N ILE A 24 1.54 -2.41 -6.99
CA ILE A 24 1.90 -2.64 -8.39
C ILE A 24 0.65 -2.75 -9.25
N ILE A 25 -0.33 -3.55 -8.84
CA ILE A 25 -1.59 -3.73 -9.59
C ILE A 25 -2.33 -2.38 -9.73
N ALA A 26 -2.44 -1.62 -8.63
CA ALA A 26 -3.09 -0.32 -8.64
C ALA A 26 -2.33 0.68 -9.52
N ALA A 27 -1.00 0.69 -9.48
CA ALA A 27 -0.17 1.54 -10.34
C ALA A 27 -0.25 1.16 -11.82
N MET A 28 -0.45 -0.12 -12.16
CA MET A 28 -0.65 -0.58 -13.54
C MET A 28 -2.06 -0.25 -14.06
N LYS A 29 -3.08 -0.31 -13.20
CA LYS A 29 -4.48 -0.07 -13.59
C LYS A 29 -4.86 1.40 -13.65
N LEU A 30 -4.29 2.23 -12.79
CA LEU A 30 -4.61 3.67 -12.74
C LEU A 30 -3.73 4.45 -13.73
N ARG A 31 -4.32 5.47 -14.36
CA ARG A 31 -3.62 6.42 -15.25
C ARG A 31 -3.74 7.85 -14.70
N GLY A 32 -2.81 8.71 -15.08
CA GLY A 32 -2.80 10.12 -14.67
C GLY A 32 -2.63 10.33 -13.16
N LEU A 33 -3.41 11.26 -12.58
CA LEU A 33 -3.35 11.64 -11.17
C LEU A 33 -3.59 10.46 -10.20
N GLY A 34 -4.44 9.50 -10.57
CA GLY A 34 -4.72 8.33 -9.73
C GLY A 34 -3.48 7.46 -9.50
N ARG A 35 -2.59 7.36 -10.49
CA ARG A 35 -1.32 6.63 -10.37
C ARG A 35 -0.37 7.32 -9.39
N ILE A 36 -0.28 8.65 -9.45
CA ILE A 36 0.60 9.44 -8.57
C ILE A 36 0.13 9.32 -7.12
N ILE A 37 -1.19 9.44 -6.89
CA ILE A 37 -1.77 9.37 -5.55
C ILE A 37 -1.60 7.97 -4.94
N VAL A 38 -1.85 6.91 -5.71
CA VAL A 38 -1.61 5.53 -5.23
C VAL A 38 -0.15 5.27 -4.88
N LEU A 39 0.81 5.96 -5.52
CA LEU A 39 2.24 5.82 -5.25
C LEU A 39 2.74 6.58 -4.02
N LEU A 40 1.93 7.47 -3.44
CA LEU A 40 2.30 8.33 -2.32
C LEU A 40 2.74 7.57 -1.05
N PRO A 41 2.21 6.39 -0.71
CA PRO A 41 2.70 5.59 0.41
C PRO A 41 4.09 4.98 0.18
N ALA A 42 4.54 4.83 -1.07
CA ALA A 42 5.79 4.13 -1.36
C ALA A 42 7.04 4.83 -0.78
N PRO A 43 7.23 6.16 -0.94
CA PRO A 43 8.30 6.88 -0.25
C PRO A 43 8.25 6.74 1.28
N VAL A 44 7.04 6.78 1.86
CA VAL A 44 6.86 6.64 3.32
C VAL A 44 7.30 5.24 3.77
N MET A 45 6.90 4.20 3.05
CA MET A 45 7.31 2.83 3.34
C MET A 45 8.82 2.62 3.18
N LEU A 46 9.47 3.27 2.22
CA LEU A 46 10.93 3.24 2.10
C LEU A 46 11.62 3.84 3.32
N ILE A 47 11.13 4.97 3.84
CA ILE A 47 11.65 5.59 5.08
C ILE A 47 11.45 4.64 6.26
N VAL A 48 10.26 4.04 6.39
CA VAL A 48 9.95 3.12 7.50
C VAL A 48 10.87 1.91 7.47
N ILE A 49 11.13 1.34 6.28
CA ILE A 49 12.10 0.24 6.12
C ILE A 49 13.49 0.71 6.54
N ALA A 50 13.95 1.86 6.07
CA ALA A 50 15.27 2.39 6.41
C ALA A 50 15.44 2.60 7.93
N VAL A 51 14.45 3.23 8.59
CA VAL A 51 14.44 3.45 10.04
C VAL A 51 14.40 2.11 10.80
N SER A 52 13.62 1.15 10.32
CA SER A 52 13.54 -0.18 10.94
C SER A 52 14.85 -0.95 10.82
N PHE A 53 15.53 -0.84 9.67
CA PHE A 53 16.84 -1.46 9.45
C PHE A 53 17.91 -0.81 10.32
N TYR A 54 17.88 0.51 10.45
CA TYR A 54 18.75 1.25 11.37
C TYR A 54 18.49 0.82 12.83
N GLY A 55 17.24 0.78 13.27
CA GLY A 55 16.87 0.31 14.61
C GLY A 55 17.26 -1.14 14.88
N TYR A 56 17.20 -2.01 13.86
CA TYR A 56 17.71 -3.37 13.93
C TYR A 56 19.23 -3.42 14.17
N GLN A 57 20.01 -2.62 13.45
CA GLN A 57 21.46 -2.53 13.65
C GLN A 57 21.85 -1.94 15.01
N GLN A 58 21.00 -1.08 15.58
CA GLN A 58 21.19 -0.51 16.92
C GLN A 58 20.58 -1.37 18.03
N GLU A 59 20.11 -2.58 17.71
CA GLU A 59 19.48 -3.53 18.65
C GLU A 59 18.27 -2.95 19.42
N TRP A 60 17.54 -2.01 18.81
CA TRP A 60 16.36 -1.42 19.43
C TRP A 60 15.21 -2.41 19.50
N ASN A 61 14.78 -2.83 20.68
CA ASN A 61 13.65 -3.76 20.82
C ASN A 61 12.32 -3.29 20.17
N LEU A 62 12.20 -2.00 19.84
CA LEU A 62 10.99 -1.41 19.25
C LEU A 62 11.03 -1.27 17.71
N TRP A 63 12.15 -1.57 17.03
CA TRP A 63 12.20 -1.48 15.56
C TRP A 63 11.05 -2.20 14.80
N PRO A 64 10.52 -3.36 15.27
CA PRO A 64 9.45 -4.06 14.55
C PRO A 64 8.08 -3.39 14.71
N ILE A 65 7.89 -2.57 15.75
CA ILE A 65 6.61 -1.94 16.03
C ILE A 65 6.23 -0.97 14.90
N TYR A 66 7.21 -0.24 14.36
CA TYR A 66 7.01 0.68 13.25
C TYR A 66 6.45 -0.06 12.03
N LEU A 67 6.97 -1.26 11.73
CA LEU A 67 6.52 -2.06 10.60
C LEU A 67 5.14 -2.66 10.80
N ILE A 68 4.81 -3.10 12.02
CA ILE A 68 3.49 -3.66 12.37
C ILE A 68 2.40 -2.59 12.27
N PHE A 69 2.66 -1.35 12.69
CA PHE A 69 1.66 -0.29 12.65
C PHE A 69 1.54 0.37 11.28
N VAL A 70 2.65 0.58 10.56
CA VAL A 70 2.61 1.34 9.31
C VAL A 70 2.16 0.50 8.11
N SER A 71 2.50 -0.80 8.07
CA SER A 71 2.14 -1.65 6.92
C SER A 71 0.62 -1.78 6.70
N PRO A 72 -0.23 -2.02 7.71
CA PRO A 72 -1.69 -2.06 7.54
C PRO A 72 -2.27 -0.72 7.06
N LEU A 73 -1.73 0.40 7.55
CA LEU A 73 -2.16 1.74 7.14
C LEU A 73 -1.83 2.01 5.67
N ALA A 74 -0.64 1.59 5.22
CA ALA A 74 -0.24 1.71 3.82
C ALA A 74 -1.15 0.87 2.91
N ILE A 75 -1.46 -0.37 3.30
CA ILE A 75 -2.41 -1.23 2.56
C ILE A 75 -3.79 -0.57 2.48
N LEU A 76 -4.32 -0.09 3.61
CA LEU A 76 -5.61 0.60 3.68
C LEU A 76 -5.65 1.82 2.76
N TYR A 77 -4.60 2.64 2.77
CA TYR A 77 -4.50 3.80 1.89
C TYR A 77 -4.56 3.39 0.41
N VAL A 78 -3.76 2.41 0.00
CA VAL A 78 -3.73 1.96 -1.40
C VAL A 78 -5.08 1.36 -1.79
N ALA A 79 -5.69 0.55 -0.91
CA ALA A 79 -7.00 -0.06 -1.17
C ALA A 79 -8.10 1.00 -1.33
N ILE A 80 -8.16 1.98 -0.43
CA ILE A 80 -9.17 3.06 -0.48
C ILE A 80 -8.97 3.94 -1.70
N THR A 81 -7.74 4.36 -1.99
CA THR A 81 -7.45 5.21 -3.15
C THR A 81 -7.74 4.48 -4.45
N TRP A 82 -7.32 3.21 -4.57
CA TRP A 82 -7.65 2.39 -5.73
C TRP A 82 -9.17 2.26 -5.90
N TRP A 83 -9.90 1.94 -4.83
CA TRP A 83 -11.37 1.83 -4.85
C TRP A 83 -12.03 3.15 -5.31
N ALA A 84 -11.65 4.28 -4.72
CA ALA A 84 -12.19 5.60 -5.05
C ALA A 84 -11.97 5.97 -6.53
N PHE A 85 -10.78 5.71 -7.08
CA PHE A 85 -10.50 5.97 -8.49
C PHE A 85 -11.23 5.01 -9.43
N THR A 86 -11.44 3.74 -9.03
CA THR A 86 -12.22 2.81 -9.84
C THR A 86 -13.70 3.18 -9.93
N ILE A 87 -14.30 3.70 -8.86
CA ILE A 87 -15.68 4.21 -8.89
C ILE A 87 -15.76 5.43 -9.80
N LYS A 88 -14.88 6.42 -9.61
CA LYS A 88 -14.87 7.64 -10.41
C LYS A 88 -14.80 7.36 -11.91
N ASN A 89 -13.98 6.41 -12.33
CA ASN A 89 -13.86 6.07 -13.75
C ASN A 89 -15.14 5.44 -14.32
N ARG A 90 -15.88 4.63 -13.53
CA ARG A 90 -17.15 4.04 -13.96
C ARG A 90 -18.23 5.10 -14.19
N ASP A 91 -18.29 6.12 -13.34
CA ASP A 91 -19.27 7.20 -13.48
C ASP A 91 -19.03 8.05 -14.74
N VAL A 92 -17.75 8.29 -15.08
CA VAL A 92 -17.36 8.98 -16.31
C VAL A 92 -17.80 8.20 -17.54
N ASP A 93 -17.55 6.88 -17.58
CA ASP A 93 -17.95 6.03 -18.70
C ASP A 93 -19.48 5.96 -18.85
N ALA A 94 -20.22 5.88 -17.74
CA ALA A 94 -21.68 5.87 -17.74
C ALA A 94 -22.28 7.20 -18.24
N THR A 95 -21.64 8.33 -17.93
CA THR A 95 -22.07 9.65 -18.36
C THR A 95 -21.75 9.87 -19.85
N ALA A 96 -20.58 9.42 -20.32
CA ALA A 96 -20.21 9.48 -21.73
C ALA A 96 -21.15 8.66 -22.62
N GLY A 97 -21.56 7.46 -22.18
CA GLY A 97 -22.52 6.62 -22.91
C GLY A 97 -23.94 7.19 -22.96
N ARG A 98 -24.32 8.09 -22.06
CA ARG A 98 -25.62 8.79 -22.15
C ARG A 98 -25.62 9.85 -23.26
N LEU A 99 -24.55 10.64 -23.37
CA LEU A 99 -24.47 11.75 -24.33
C LEU A 99 -24.36 11.31 -25.79
N THR A 100 -24.02 10.06 -26.07
CA THR A 100 -23.93 9.53 -27.44
C THR A 100 -25.24 8.92 -27.97
N ASN A 101 -26.23 8.74 -27.10
CA ASN A 101 -27.52 8.11 -27.44
C ASN A 101 -28.67 9.13 -27.62
N ASP A 102 -28.37 10.43 -27.46
CA ASP A 102 -29.27 11.56 -27.72
C ASP A 102 -28.86 12.26 -29.04
#